data_AF-A0A5N4WMR2-F1
#
_entry.id   AF-A0A5N4WMR2-F1
#
_cell.length_a   1.000
_cell.length_b   1.000
_cell.length_c   1.000
_cell.angle_alpha   90.00
_cell.angle_beta   90.00
_cell.angle_gamma   90.00
#
_symmetry.space_group_name_H-M   'P 1'
#
loop_
_entity.id
_entity.type
_entity.pdbx_description
1 polymer ?
#
loop_
_entity_poly.entity_id
_entity_poly.type
_entity_poly.pdbx_seq_one_letter_code
_entity_poly.pdbx_strand_id
1 'polypeptide(L)'
;MNIEQMLAVLDPDIVGRLKTAIEIGKWPNGVALTKEQREICMQAVYAWEMKHLPETERSGYIDRGTKEEGEECDDDHHKNEPEFKPIRFV
;
A
#
# COMPACT_ATOMS: atom_id res chain seq x y z
N MET A 1 12.83 17.74 -4.87
CA MET A 1 12.87 17.21 -6.25
C MET A 1 11.42 17.07 -6.70
N ASN A 2 11.06 17.62 -7.86
CA ASN A 2 9.66 17.73 -8.28
C ASN A 2 9.19 16.42 -8.93
N ILE A 3 8.57 15.55 -8.13
CA ILE A 3 8.15 14.20 -8.56
C ILE A 3 7.06 14.26 -9.65
N GLU A 4 6.40 15.41 -9.79
CA GLU A 4 5.48 15.73 -10.89
C GLU A 4 6.16 15.64 -12.27
N GLN A 5 7.46 15.95 -12.38
CA GLN A 5 8.22 15.74 -13.62
C GLN A 5 8.57 14.28 -13.85
N MET A 6 8.72 13.47 -12.79
CA MET A 6 8.90 12.02 -12.90
C MET A 6 7.61 11.35 -13.39
N LEU A 7 6.45 11.80 -12.91
CA LEU A 7 5.14 11.30 -13.32
C LEU A 7 4.88 11.44 -14.84
N ALA A 8 5.45 12.46 -15.47
CA ALA A 8 5.34 12.70 -16.92
C ALA A 8 6.24 11.78 -17.77
N VAL A 9 7.23 11.11 -17.16
CA VAL A 9 8.19 10.21 -17.81
C VAL A 9 8.22 8.86 -17.06
N LEU A 10 7.07 8.38 -16.60
CA LEU A 10 6.99 7.05 -16.00
C LEU A 10 7.06 5.99 -17.11
N ASP A 11 8.28 5.70 -17.51
CA ASP A 11 8.63 4.48 -18.22
C ASP A 11 8.51 3.27 -17.26
N PRO A 12 8.12 2.08 -17.74
CA PRO A 12 8.12 0.85 -16.93
C PRO A 12 9.44 0.60 -16.18
N ASP A 13 10.59 0.98 -16.73
CA ASP A 13 11.89 0.87 -16.05
C ASP A 13 11.97 1.77 -14.79
N ILE A 14 11.44 2.99 -14.86
CA ILE A 14 11.41 3.91 -13.72
C ILE A 14 10.46 3.40 -12.64
N VAL A 15 9.30 2.86 -13.02
CA VAL A 15 8.35 2.24 -12.08
C VAL A 15 9.01 1.07 -11.34
N GLY A 16 9.77 0.23 -12.06
CA GLY A 16 10.53 -0.87 -11.46
C GLY A 16 11.54 -0.36 -10.42
N ARG A 17 12.32 0.67 -10.76
CA ARG A 17 13.28 1.29 -9.83
C ARG A 17 12.61 1.91 -8.60
N LEU A 18 11.45 2.54 -8.79
CA LEU A 18 10.65 3.08 -7.69
C LEU A 18 10.17 1.98 -6.75
N LYS A 19 9.65 0.87 -7.27
CA LYS A 19 9.25 -0.30 -6.48
C LYS A 19 10.41 -0.83 -5.65
N THR A 20 11.57 -1.07 -6.27
CA THR A 20 12.77 -1.53 -5.56
C THR A 20 13.22 -0.55 -4.48
N ALA A 21 13.17 0.76 -4.75
CA ALA A 21 13.53 1.77 -3.77
C ALA A 21 12.58 1.79 -2.56
N ILE A 22 11.27 1.55 -2.77
CA ILE A 22 10.27 1.41 -1.71
C ILE A 22 10.52 0.13 -0.90
N GLU A 23 10.80 -1.00 -1.55
CA GLU A 23 11.06 -2.28 -0.87
C GLU A 23 12.30 -2.20 0.03
N ILE A 24 13.40 -1.64 -0.49
CA ILE A 24 14.67 -1.52 0.23
C ILE A 24 14.67 -0.33 1.20
N GLY A 25 13.82 0.67 0.95
CA GLY A 25 13.81 1.95 1.67
C GLY A 25 15.01 2.85 1.35
N LYS A 26 15.69 2.61 0.23
CA LYS A 26 16.85 3.37 -0.23
C LYS A 26 16.79 3.58 -1.74
N TRP A 27 17.23 4.75 -2.18
CA TRP A 27 17.49 5.05 -3.58
C TRP A 27 18.66 4.19 -4.11
N PRO A 28 18.74 3.96 -5.43
CA PRO A 28 19.82 3.19 -6.04
C PRO A 28 21.23 3.79 -5.84
N ASN A 29 21.30 5.08 -5.47
CA ASN A 29 22.53 5.76 -5.08
C ASN A 29 22.94 5.49 -3.61
N GLY A 30 22.17 4.67 -2.87
CA GLY A 30 22.42 4.32 -1.47
C GLY A 30 21.82 5.27 -0.43
N VAL A 31 21.19 6.36 -0.86
CA VAL A 31 20.55 7.34 0.04
C VAL A 31 19.23 6.78 0.59
N ALA A 32 18.99 6.91 1.89
CA ALA A 32 17.72 6.47 2.49
C ALA A 32 16.53 7.30 1.98
N LEU A 33 15.40 6.64 1.71
CA LEU A 33 14.15 7.33 1.41
C LEU A 33 13.57 7.92 2.70
N THR A 34 13.11 9.16 2.62
CA THR A 34 12.25 9.71 3.67
C THR A 34 10.86 9.09 3.60
N LYS A 35 10.11 9.15 4.71
CA LYS A 35 8.73 8.64 4.75
C LYS A 35 7.85 9.31 3.69
N GLU A 36 7.95 10.64 3.58
CA GLU A 36 7.21 11.43 2.60
C GLU A 36 7.59 11.05 1.16
N GLN A 37 8.88 10.85 0.87
CA GLN A 37 9.33 10.36 -0.43
C GLN A 37 8.77 8.97 -0.75
N ARG A 38 8.75 8.07 0.24
CA ARG A 38 8.23 6.71 0.10
C ARG A 38 6.74 6.72 -0.25
N GLU A 39 5.96 7.56 0.44
CA GLU A 39 4.52 7.74 0.17
C GLU A 39 4.29 8.27 -1.24
N ILE A 40 5.03 9.29 -1.66
CA ILE A 40 4.87 9.85 -3.01
C ILE A 40 5.27 8.82 -4.08
N CYS A 41 6.35 8.07 -3.87
CA CYS A 41 6.76 7.02 -4.80
C CYS A 41 5.69 5.92 -4.90
N MET A 42 5.07 5.53 -3.79
CA MET A 42 3.95 4.58 -3.79
C MET A 42 2.77 5.10 -4.60
N GLN A 43 2.37 6.35 -4.39
CA GLN A 43 1.28 6.95 -5.16
C GLN A 43 1.58 7.03 -6.65
N ALA A 44 2.84 7.32 -7.03
CA ALA A 44 3.26 7.35 -8.41
C ALA A 44 3.19 5.97 -9.08
N VAL A 45 3.67 4.92 -8.40
CA VAL A 45 3.57 3.54 -8.88
C VAL A 45 2.10 3.17 -9.07
N TYR A 46 1.25 3.43 -8.07
CA TYR A 46 -0.18 3.13 -8.14
C TYR A 46 -0.87 3.83 -9.32
N ALA A 47 -0.63 5.14 -9.51
CA ALA A 47 -1.21 5.90 -10.62
C ALA A 47 -0.77 5.38 -11.99
N TRP A 48 0.44 4.84 -12.11
CA TRP A 48 0.91 4.21 -13.33
C TRP A 48 0.23 2.87 -13.57
N GLU A 49 0.13 2.03 -12.54
CA GLU A 49 -0.52 0.71 -12.63
C GLU A 49 -1.99 0.81 -13.01
N MET A 50 -2.71 1.82 -12.50
CA MET A 50 -4.10 2.08 -12.90
C MET A 50 -4.26 2.33 -14.41
N LYS A 51 -3.25 2.90 -15.06
CA LYS A 51 -3.29 3.24 -16.49
C LYS A 51 -2.75 2.13 -17.40
N HIS A 52 -1.78 1.35 -16.92
CA HIS A 52 -1.04 0.41 -17.76
C HIS A 52 -1.33 -1.07 -17.47
N LEU A 53 -1.84 -1.41 -16.28
CA LEU A 53 -2.09 -2.78 -15.87
C LEU A 53 -3.59 -3.06 -15.69
N PRO A 54 -4.04 -4.27 -16.07
CA PRO A 54 -5.37 -4.76 -15.71
C PRO A 54 -5.48 -4.92 -14.19
N GLU A 55 -6.69 -4.82 -13.64
CA GLU A 55 -6.91 -4.88 -12.19
C GLU A 55 -6.25 -6.07 -11.51
N THR A 56 -6.24 -7.23 -12.18
CA THR A 56 -5.66 -8.48 -11.69
C THR A 56 -4.15 -8.43 -11.44
N GLU A 57 -3.44 -7.51 -12.10
CA GLU A 57 -1.98 -7.37 -12.01
C GLU A 57 -1.55 -6.12 -11.24
N ARG A 58 -2.51 -5.37 -10.68
CA ARG A 58 -2.22 -4.18 -9.87
C ARG A 58 -1.76 -4.55 -8.47
N SER A 59 -0.89 -3.72 -7.91
CA SER A 59 -0.44 -3.89 -6.53
C SER A 59 -1.65 -3.79 -5.58
N GLY A 60 -1.80 -4.77 -4.69
CA GLY A 60 -2.92 -4.84 -3.74
C GLY A 60 -4.20 -5.46 -4.29
N TYR A 61 -4.19 -5.99 -5.53
CA TYR A 61 -5.29 -6.81 -6.01
C TYR A 61 -5.41 -8.09 -5.17
N ILE A 62 -6.64 -8.36 -4.71
CA ILE A 62 -7.00 -9.57 -4.00
C ILE A 62 -8.18 -10.17 -4.78
N ASP A 63 -7.96 -11.32 -5.39
CA ASP A 63 -9.05 -12.10 -5.95
C ASP A 63 -9.90 -12.61 -4.79
N ARG A 64 -11.08 -12.03 -4.64
CA ARG A 64 -12.02 -12.39 -3.56
C ARG A 64 -12.83 -13.64 -3.90
N GLY A 65 -12.57 -14.27 -5.04
CA GLY A 65 -13.32 -15.42 -5.54
C GLY A 65 -14.80 -15.12 -5.74
N THR A 66 -15.56 -16.17 -6.05
CA THR A 66 -17.01 -16.14 -5.84
C THR A 66 -17.21 -16.58 -4.40
N LYS A 67 -17.66 -15.68 -3.52
CA LYS A 67 -18.07 -16.11 -2.18
C LYS A 67 -19.15 -17.16 -2.36
N GLU A 68 -18.94 -18.38 -1.89
CA GLU A 68 -20.06 -19.29 -1.68
C GLU A 68 -21.02 -18.61 -0.70
N GLU A 69 -22.32 -18.75 -0.92
CA GLU A 69 -23.36 -18.15 -0.09
C GLU A 69 -23.21 -18.69 1.35
N GLY A 70 -22.51 -17.95 2.21
CA GLY A 70 -22.19 -18.37 3.58
C GLY A 70 -20.79 -18.02 4.10
N GLU A 71 -19.83 -17.58 3.26
CA GLU A 71 -18.54 -17.05 3.76
C GLU A 71 -18.70 -15.60 4.24
N GLU A 72 -19.30 -15.48 5.43
CA GLU A 72 -19.23 -14.30 6.28
C GLU A 72 -17.89 -14.35 7.02
N CYS A 73 -17.06 -13.30 6.89
CA CYS A 73 -15.89 -13.17 7.75
C CYS A 73 -16.41 -13.00 9.18
N ASP A 74 -16.36 -14.07 9.96
CA ASP A 74 -16.79 -14.09 11.36
C ASP A 74 -15.93 -13.14 12.19
N ASP A 75 -16.41 -11.92 12.36
CA ASP A 75 -15.88 -10.94 13.32
C ASP A 75 -16.61 -11.14 14.68
N ASP A 76 -16.79 -12.39 15.13
CA ASP A 76 -17.48 -12.69 16.39
C ASP A 76 -16.53 -12.74 17.61
N HIS A 77 -15.25 -12.39 17.41
CA HIS A 77 -14.27 -12.32 18.50
C HIS A 77 -14.28 -10.98 19.28
N HIS A 78 -15.36 -10.20 19.23
CA HIS A 78 -15.49 -8.96 20.04
C HIS A 78 -16.62 -8.97 21.08
N LYS A 79 -17.32 -10.08 21.28
CA LYS A 79 -18.52 -10.10 22.16
C LYS A 79 -18.29 -10.40 23.63
N ASN A 80 -17.04 -10.56 24.10
CA ASN A 80 -16.76 -10.84 25.52
C ASN A 80 -15.52 -10.13 26.08
N GLU A 81 -15.23 -8.89 25.67
CA GLU A 81 -14.42 -8.03 26.55
C GLU A 81 -15.33 -7.45 27.66
N PRO A 82 -15.07 -7.75 28.95
CA PRO A 82 -15.74 -7.06 30.03
C PRO A 82 -15.40 -5.57 29.91
N GLU A 83 -16.44 -4.75 29.73
CA GLU A 83 -16.42 -3.28 29.67
C GLU A 83 -15.25 -2.69 30.48
N PHE A 84 -14.27 -2.09 29.79
CA PHE A 84 -13.11 -1.46 30.45
C PHE A 84 -13.58 -0.30 31.32
N LYS A 85 -13.69 -0.53 32.62
CA LYS A 85 -13.93 0.52 33.62
C LYS A 85 -12.57 1.12 34.01
N PRO A 86 -12.33 2.41 33.76
CA PRO A 86 -11.06 3.02 34.13
C PRO A 86 -10.87 2.89 35.65
N ILE A 87 -9.70 2.40 36.06
CA ILE A 87 -9.34 2.28 37.48
C ILE A 87 -9.33 3.70 38.05
N ARG A 88 -10.25 3.96 38.99
CA ARG A 88 -10.28 5.22 39.71
C ARG A 88 -9.18 5.16 40.78
N PHE A 89 -8.06 5.83 40.53
CA PHE A 89 -7.04 6.05 41.56
C PHE A 89 -7.66 6.94 42.65
N VAL A 90 -7.87 6.37 43.83
CA VAL A 90 -8.10 7.10 45.10
C VAL A 90 -6.80 7.10 45.88
#